data_AF-A0A9D7QRZ4-F1
#
_entry.id   AF-A0A9D7QRZ4-F1
#
_cell.length_a   1.000
_cell.length_b   1.000
_cell.length_c   1.000
_cell.angle_alpha   90.00
_cell.angle_beta   90.00
_cell.angle_gamma   90.00
#
_symmetry.space_group_name_H-M   'P 1'
#
loop_
_entity.id
_entity.type
_entity.pdbx_description
1 polymer ?
#
loop_
_entity_poly.entity_id
_entity_poly.type
_entity_poly.pdbx_seq_one_letter_code
_entity_poly.pdbx_strand_id
1 'polypeptide(L)'
;MCGFVLTNPGQNAEPTPTVGFLDFIQDPTIELAKNGFLMLWHRKVSEKDSTITVVYSNAQGDIPTLNQACDFILSKHPTLIATNITLPTITAIQRTEKIPVFMMVAPRPDLAGLTNEKVWL
;
A
#
# COMPACT_ATOMS: atom_id res chain seq x y z
N MET A 1 -34.75 -10.94 39.97
CA MET A 1 -34.62 -10.91 38.50
C MET A 1 -33.42 -10.02 38.21
N CYS A 2 -32.22 -10.56 38.07
CA CYS A 2 -31.64 -11.10 36.82
C CYS A 2 -31.64 -10.09 35.68
N GLY A 3 -30.44 -9.67 35.28
CA GLY A 3 -30.17 -8.76 34.18
C GLY A 3 -28.68 -8.44 34.05
N PHE A 4 -27.82 -9.46 34.17
CA PHE A 4 -26.38 -9.37 33.91
C PHE A 4 -26.18 -9.33 32.39
N VAL A 5 -25.86 -8.17 31.84
CA VAL A 5 -25.45 -8.04 30.43
C VAL A 5 -23.99 -8.47 30.36
N LEU A 6 -23.74 -9.67 29.82
CA LEU A 6 -22.43 -10.15 29.45
C LEU A 6 -21.93 -9.35 28.24
N THR A 7 -21.19 -8.26 28.46
CA THR A 7 -20.28 -7.76 27.42
C THR A 7 -19.12 -8.74 27.34
N ASN A 8 -18.99 -9.42 26.21
CA ASN A 8 -17.93 -10.40 25.96
C ASN A 8 -16.57 -9.66 25.92
N PRO A 9 -15.68 -9.82 26.90
CA PRO A 9 -14.36 -9.19 26.89
C PRO A 9 -13.40 -10.15 26.20
N GLY A 10 -13.32 -10.10 24.87
CA GLY A 10 -12.51 -11.09 24.16
C GLY A 10 -12.46 -11.02 22.64
N GLN A 11 -12.78 -9.88 22.03
CA GLN A 11 -12.36 -9.64 20.64
C GLN A 11 -11.19 -8.67 20.70
N ASN A 12 -9.97 -9.21 20.68
CA ASN A 12 -8.83 -8.43 20.24
C ASN A 12 -9.19 -7.95 18.83
N ALA A 13 -9.50 -6.66 18.69
CA ALA A 13 -9.66 -6.07 17.37
C ALA A 13 -8.29 -6.18 16.69
N GLU A 14 -8.13 -7.16 15.82
CA GLU A 14 -6.95 -7.26 14.96
C GLU A 14 -6.74 -5.89 14.29
N PRO A 15 -5.53 -5.32 14.33
CA PRO A 15 -5.31 -3.98 13.82
C PRO A 15 -5.70 -3.93 12.34
N THR A 16 -6.58 -2.98 12.00
CA THR A 16 -7.08 -2.81 10.63
C THR A 16 -5.89 -2.69 9.67
N PRO A 17 -5.74 -3.61 8.69
CA PRO A 17 -4.62 -3.58 7.77
C PRO A 17 -4.60 -2.26 6.98
N THR A 18 -3.43 -1.62 6.96
CA THR A 18 -3.21 -0.35 6.27
C THR A 18 -2.48 -0.59 4.95
N VAL A 19 -3.08 -0.16 3.85
CA VAL A 19 -2.45 -0.18 2.52
C VAL A 19 -1.94 1.22 2.21
N GLY A 20 -0.63 1.35 2.03
CA GLY A 20 -0.02 2.55 1.48
C GLY A 20 -0.17 2.58 -0.04
N PHE A 21 -0.50 3.72 -0.63
CA PHE A 21 -0.53 3.92 -2.07
C PHE A 21 0.38 5.09 -2.42
N LEU A 22 1.53 4.80 -3.04
CA LEU A 22 2.56 5.77 -3.41
C LEU A 22 2.55 6.00 -4.92
N ASP A 23 2.30 7.24 -5.30
CA ASP A 23 2.08 7.66 -6.69
C ASP A 23 3.06 8.77 -7.07
N PHE A 24 3.47 8.84 -8.34
CA PHE A 24 4.45 9.86 -8.79
C PHE A 24 3.80 11.01 -9.54
N ILE A 25 3.01 10.71 -10.56
CA ILE A 25 2.36 11.67 -11.45
C ILE A 25 0.93 11.23 -11.65
N GLN A 26 0.05 12.13 -12.07
CA GLN A 26 -1.33 11.78 -12.39
C GLN A 26 -1.55 11.88 -13.89
N ASP A 27 -1.89 10.76 -14.52
CA ASP A 27 -2.41 10.70 -15.89
C ASP A 27 -3.57 9.71 -15.97
N PRO A 28 -4.40 9.76 -17.03
CA PRO A 28 -5.58 8.89 -17.16
C PRO A 28 -5.28 7.39 -17.02
N THR A 29 -4.12 6.94 -17.48
CA THR A 29 -3.68 5.53 -17.43
C THR A 29 -3.34 5.12 -16.00
N ILE A 30 -2.53 5.93 -15.30
CA ILE A 30 -2.17 5.74 -13.90
C ILE A 30 -3.42 5.79 -13.01
N GLU A 31 -4.33 6.73 -13.29
CA GLU A 31 -5.58 6.87 -12.56
C GLU A 31 -6.50 5.66 -12.76
N LEU A 32 -6.59 5.13 -13.97
CA LEU A 32 -7.34 3.90 -14.25
C LEU A 32 -6.76 2.70 -13.47
N ALA A 33 -5.43 2.58 -13.40
CA ALA A 33 -4.78 1.52 -12.62
C ALA A 33 -5.05 1.67 -11.11
N LYS A 34 -4.95 2.89 -10.57
CA LYS A 34 -5.33 3.21 -9.18
C LYS A 34 -6.78 2.82 -8.90
N ASN A 35 -7.72 3.25 -9.74
CA ASN A 35 -9.13 2.97 -9.57
C ASN A 35 -9.44 1.47 -9.65
N GLY A 36 -8.78 0.74 -10.57
CA GLY A 36 -8.86 -0.71 -10.67
C GLY A 36 -8.41 -1.39 -9.39
N PHE A 37 -7.28 -0.96 -8.82
CA PHE A 37 -6.76 -1.48 -7.55
C PHE A 37 -7.74 -1.21 -6.40
N LEU A 38 -8.21 0.02 -6.23
CA LEU A 38 -9.17 0.38 -5.19
C LEU A 38 -10.47 -0.41 -5.31
N MET A 39 -11.00 -0.60 -6.53
CA MET A 39 -12.22 -1.37 -6.77
C MET A 39 -12.08 -2.84 -6.33
N LEU A 40 -10.91 -3.47 -6.50
CA LEU A 40 -10.67 -4.83 -6.03
C LEU A 40 -10.82 -4.92 -4.50
N TRP A 41 -10.38 -3.89 -3.78
CA TRP A 41 -10.57 -3.81 -2.35
C TRP A 41 -12.04 -3.59 -1.99
N HIS A 42 -12.71 -2.60 -2.58
CA HIS A 42 -14.14 -2.35 -2.31
C HIS A 42 -15.04 -3.58 -2.59
N ARG A 43 -14.67 -4.44 -3.56
CA ARG A 43 -15.42 -5.67 -3.86
C ARG A 43 -15.15 -6.82 -2.89
N LYS A 44 -13.94 -6.89 -2.32
CA LYS A 44 -13.54 -7.96 -1.39
C LYS A 44 -13.71 -7.58 0.09
N VAL A 45 -13.84 -6.29 0.36
CA VAL A 45 -13.74 -5.68 1.67
C VAL A 45 -14.93 -4.75 1.83
N SER A 46 -15.88 -5.12 2.70
CA SER A 46 -17.11 -4.37 2.95
C SER A 46 -16.77 -3.04 3.64
N GLU A 47 -17.14 -1.91 3.02
CA GLU A 47 -17.03 -0.57 3.62
C GLU A 47 -17.73 -0.45 4.98
N LYS A 48 -18.73 -1.31 5.23
CA LYS A 48 -19.49 -1.34 6.48
C LYS A 48 -18.69 -1.89 7.66
N ASP A 49 -17.61 -2.62 7.39
CA ASP A 49 -16.84 -3.35 8.39
C ASP A 49 -15.45 -2.73 8.66
N SER A 50 -15.13 -1.57 8.09
CA SER A 50 -13.85 -0.83 8.31
C SER A 50 -12.61 -1.72 8.25
N THR A 51 -12.58 -2.60 7.24
CA THR A 51 -11.67 -3.75 7.21
C THR A 51 -10.31 -3.45 6.59
N ILE A 52 -10.13 -2.30 5.93
CA ILE A 52 -8.82 -1.76 5.50
C ILE A 52 -8.78 -0.24 5.65
N THR A 53 -7.58 0.30 5.87
CA THR A 53 -7.29 1.75 5.74
C THR A 53 -6.39 1.97 4.53
N VAL A 54 -6.73 2.91 3.65
CA VAL A 54 -5.86 3.29 2.52
C VAL A 54 -5.22 4.64 2.79
N VAL A 55 -3.88 4.69 2.76
CA VAL A 55 -3.08 5.91 2.88
C VAL A 55 -2.54 6.26 1.51
N TYR A 56 -3.15 7.25 0.85
CA TYR A 56 -2.74 7.71 -0.48
C TYR A 56 -1.81 8.92 -0.40
N SER A 57 -0.75 8.92 -1.21
CA SER A 57 0.11 10.09 -1.41
C SER A 57 0.67 10.12 -2.84
N ASN A 58 0.65 11.31 -3.46
CA ASN A 58 1.15 11.55 -4.82
C ASN A 58 2.26 12.60 -4.79
N ALA A 59 3.34 12.35 -5.52
CA ALA A 59 4.53 13.18 -5.53
C ALA A 59 4.50 14.36 -6.52
N GLN A 60 3.47 14.47 -7.36
CA GLN A 60 3.26 15.54 -8.33
C GLN A 60 4.44 15.77 -9.29
N GLY A 61 5.15 14.70 -9.64
CA GLY A 61 6.32 14.74 -10.52
C GLY A 61 7.61 15.21 -9.84
N ASP A 62 7.63 15.36 -8.52
CA ASP A 62 8.75 15.88 -7.74
C ASP A 62 9.41 14.80 -6.86
N ILE A 63 10.74 14.62 -6.99
CA ILE A 63 11.49 13.56 -6.30
C ILE A 63 11.62 13.81 -4.78
N PRO A 64 11.92 15.03 -4.30
CA PRO A 64 11.84 15.34 -2.87
C PRO A 64 10.48 14.99 -2.26
N THR A 65 9.39 15.37 -2.92
CA THR A 65 8.02 15.07 -2.50
C THR A 65 7.76 13.58 -2.49
N LEU A 66 8.28 12.82 -3.47
CA LEU A 66 8.18 11.35 -3.50
C LEU A 66 8.81 10.69 -2.27
N ASN A 67 9.99 11.15 -1.86
CA ASN A 67 10.66 10.63 -0.68
C ASN A 67 9.85 10.93 0.59
N GLN A 68 9.36 12.16 0.74
CA GLN A 68 8.52 12.56 1.88
C GLN A 68 7.20 11.76 1.92
N ALA A 69 6.58 11.54 0.77
CA ALA A 69 5.37 10.72 0.62
C ALA A 69 5.62 9.27 1.04
N CYS A 70 6.77 8.71 0.66
CA CYS A 70 7.18 7.36 1.07
C CYS A 70 7.39 7.28 2.58
N ASP A 71 8.11 8.24 3.17
CA ASP A 71 8.35 8.29 4.62
C ASP A 71 7.05 8.47 5.40
N PHE A 72 6.13 9.30 4.90
CA PHE A 72 4.81 9.46 5.47
C PHE A 72 4.02 8.16 5.45
N ILE A 73 4.00 7.45 4.31
CA ILE A 73 3.32 6.15 4.21
C ILE A 73 3.92 5.15 5.19
N LEU A 74 5.26 5.05 5.27
CA LEU A 74 5.95 4.14 6.19
C LEU A 74 5.66 4.45 7.67
N SER A 75 5.50 5.73 8.02
CA SER A 75 5.11 6.15 9.38
C SER A 75 3.73 5.63 9.82
N LYS A 76 2.89 5.21 8.86
CA LYS A 76 1.58 4.60 9.13
C LYS A 76 1.64 3.08 9.30
N HIS A 77 2.85 2.50 9.28
CA HIS A 77 3.08 1.06 9.42
C HIS A 77 2.19 0.22 8.48
N PRO A 78 2.26 0.44 7.17
CA PRO A 78 1.41 -0.25 6.22
C PRO A 78 1.77 -1.74 6.17
N THR A 79 0.77 -2.58 5.96
CA THR A 79 0.93 -4.02 5.71
C THR A 79 1.33 -4.31 4.27
N LEU A 80 1.04 -3.39 3.35
CA LEU A 80 1.34 -3.45 1.93
C LEU A 80 1.55 -2.04 1.38
N ILE A 81 2.52 -1.85 0.48
CA ILE A 81 2.67 -0.61 -0.28
C ILE A 81 2.35 -0.89 -1.74
N ALA A 82 1.34 -0.24 -2.29
CA ALA A 82 1.01 -0.25 -3.70
C ALA A 82 1.69 0.94 -4.38
N THR A 83 2.38 0.72 -5.50
CA THR A 83 3.19 1.74 -6.18
C THR A 83 2.78 1.91 -7.63
N ASN A 84 2.83 3.16 -8.11
CA ASN A 84 2.53 3.51 -9.50
C ASN A 84 3.31 4.79 -9.89
N ILE A 85 4.29 4.82 -10.78
CA ILE A 85 4.87 3.83 -11.71
C ILE A 85 6.21 3.25 -11.16
N THR A 86 7.18 2.94 -12.04
CA THR A 86 8.52 2.41 -11.69
C THR A 86 9.25 3.22 -10.61
N LEU A 87 9.22 4.56 -10.66
CA LEU A 87 10.00 5.39 -9.73
C LEU A 87 9.53 5.24 -8.27
N PRO A 88 8.23 5.35 -7.93
CA PRO A 88 7.69 5.00 -6.62
C PRO A 88 8.03 3.59 -6.16
N THR A 89 8.08 2.63 -7.09
CA THR A 89 8.45 1.24 -6.79
C THR A 89 9.89 1.14 -6.29
N ILE A 90 10.83 1.77 -7.00
CA ILE A 90 12.24 1.82 -6.60
C ILE A 90 12.37 2.52 -5.25
N THR A 91 11.72 3.66 -5.07
CA THR A 91 11.76 4.41 -3.80
C THR A 91 11.23 3.57 -2.63
N ALA A 92 10.10 2.87 -2.79
CA ALA A 92 9.55 2.03 -1.73
C ALA A 92 10.51 0.90 -1.34
N ILE A 93 11.07 0.18 -2.32
CA ILE A 93 11.99 -0.94 -2.07
C ILE A 93 13.30 -0.46 -1.42
N GLN A 94 13.80 0.71 -1.80
CA GLN A 94 14.99 1.30 -1.16
C GLN A 94 14.76 1.69 0.31
N ARG A 95 13.50 1.89 0.73
CA ARG A 95 13.14 2.32 2.08
C ARG A 95 12.64 1.19 2.98
N THR A 96 12.18 0.08 2.41
CA THR A 96 11.71 -1.07 3.19
C THR A 96 12.00 -2.40 2.49
N GLU A 97 12.58 -3.34 3.25
CA GLU A 97 12.82 -4.71 2.80
C GLU A 97 11.78 -5.69 3.35
N LYS A 98 10.97 -5.27 4.33
CA LYS A 98 10.05 -6.14 5.08
C LYS A 98 8.61 -6.01 4.64
N ILE A 99 8.22 -4.82 4.20
CA ILE A 99 6.84 -4.54 3.79
C ILE A 99 6.73 -4.93 2.31
N PRO A 100 5.78 -5.81 1.93
CA PRO A 100 5.60 -6.18 0.54
C PRO A 100 5.21 -4.97 -0.31
N VAL A 101 5.77 -4.91 -1.52
CA VAL A 101 5.50 -3.86 -2.52
C VAL A 101 4.71 -4.45 -3.69
N PHE A 102 3.53 -3.91 -3.95
CA PHE A 102 2.67 -4.27 -5.08
C PHE A 102 2.86 -3.27 -6.22
N MET A 103 3.54 -3.72 -7.27
CA MET A 103 3.92 -2.88 -8.40
C MET A 103 2.78 -2.77 -9.42
N MET A 104 2.36 -1.55 -9.74
CA MET A 104 1.38 -1.27 -10.80
C MET A 104 2.00 -0.37 -11.86
N VAL A 105 1.69 -0.64 -13.13
CA VAL A 105 2.19 0.13 -14.28
C VAL A 105 3.73 0.28 -14.23
N ALA A 106 4.42 -0.75 -13.74
CA ALA A 106 5.88 -0.86 -13.75
C ALA A 106 6.25 -1.93 -14.79
N PRO A 107 7.01 -1.61 -15.85
CA PRO A 107 7.13 -2.49 -17.00
C PRO A 107 7.75 -3.84 -16.64
N ARG A 108 8.82 -3.83 -15.82
CA ARG A 108 9.64 -5.01 -15.53
C ARG A 108 10.55 -4.81 -14.29
N PRO A 109 10.51 -5.69 -13.27
CA PRO A 109 11.39 -5.57 -12.10
C PRO A 109 12.88 -5.81 -12.42
N ASP A 110 13.21 -6.63 -13.42
CA ASP A 110 14.59 -6.86 -13.87
C ASP A 110 15.22 -5.58 -14.45
N LEU A 111 14.47 -4.81 -15.24
CA LEU A 111 14.95 -3.52 -15.77
C LEU A 111 15.11 -2.45 -14.70
N ALA A 112 14.31 -2.54 -13.63
CA ALA A 112 14.38 -1.62 -12.51
C ALA A 112 15.49 -1.98 -11.51
N GLY A 113 16.25 -3.06 -11.75
CA GLY A 113 17.29 -3.54 -10.84
C GLY A 113 16.73 -4.10 -9.54
N LEU A 114 15.49 -4.61 -9.55
CA LEU A 114 14.76 -5.09 -8.38
C LEU A 114 14.79 -6.62 -8.22
N THR A 115 15.57 -7.33 -9.04
CA THR A 115 15.77 -8.78 -8.95
C THR A 115 17.03 -9.07 -8.16
N ASN A 116 16.97 -9.99 -7.20
CA ASN A 116 18.17 -10.52 -6.56
C ASN A 116 18.95 -11.36 -7.59
N GLU A 117 20.20 -11.00 -7.88
CA GLU A 117 21.13 -11.81 -8.70
C GLU A 117 21.62 -13.09 -7.98
N LYS A 118 20.92 -13.57 -6.95
CA LYS A 118 21.27 -14.84 -6.30
C LYS A 118 20.74 -16.01 -7.11
N VAL A 119 21.48 -16.35 -8.16
CA VAL A 119 21.56 -17.73 -8.66
C VAL A 119 22.12 -18.55 -7.51
N TRP A 120 21.34 -19.47 -6.97
CA TRP A 120 21.82 -20.44 -5.99
C TRP A 120 22.90 -21.32 -6.64
N LEU A 121 24.16 -21.12 -6.25
CA LEU A 121 25.23 -22.13 -6.34
C LEU A 121 25.35 -22.83 -4.99
#